data_AF-A0AAU9LAF9-F1
#
_entry.id   AF-A0AAU9LAF9-F1
#
_cell.length_a   1.000
_cell.length_b   1.000
_cell.length_c   1.000
_cell.angle_alpha   90.00
_cell.angle_beta   90.00
_cell.angle_gamma   90.00
#
_symmetry.space_group_name_H-M   'P 1'
#
loop_
_entity.id
_entity.type
_entity.pdbx_description
1 polymer ?
#
loop_
_entity_poly.entity_id
_entity_poly.type
_entity_poly.pdbx_seq_one_letter_code
_entity_poly.pdbx_strand_id
1 'polypeptide(L)'
;MTISSLDIRPIIRTHFDLRDETNGLHLVPPSSADRSSLKSWRNIPSPLSSHCLLENQSEYDGIEVQTKKQSKTKARTINHITLGFIAYFAVAAGPFGVEDAVRAAGPYPVLLAVVLLPFTWGLPQALMTAELSTMIDENGGYIVWVRRGLGEYAGWVNAFNCIASNVCDLPTYPVLFCSYIEAFLASGYGYTLSGVEKWLVKCLALLLVFVSNAVGMRAVAMASVLMSIFVLAPFILEPLSVETFNLATWGSVAPEIEWSLFLSTILWNYQGWDSLGCVAGEVKDGGRTYPIAIVIAMVLITMNYAVPVAVGIMVQSDFSQWSEGSLETIAMTVAPWLGVWVGIAAVIATLGEFNVVMACTSRALWATADYKMLPSFVAIEWERFGTPIAAVILQTLTTGVLMNFSFEILVVLDTFFNNLTLLLEFFAFLRLKYVEKDSERPFVVPFGNVGAWSITLPKIMVLSGVLLAQKRSIWMICGLFNVTVSSTYLVWRHFQPSHQVPRVSSTITTGYGTDHLS
;
A
#
# COMPACT_ATOMS: atom_id res chain seq x y z
N MET A 1 -52.78 -31.04 -3.25
CA MET A 1 -52.62 -29.68 -2.69
C MET A 1 -51.15 -29.45 -2.45
N THR A 2 -50.64 -28.39 -3.06
CA THR A 2 -49.24 -28.07 -3.35
C THR A 2 -48.47 -27.67 -2.10
N ILE A 3 -47.35 -28.35 -1.83
CA ILE A 3 -46.34 -27.92 -0.85
C ILE A 3 -45.45 -26.92 -1.59
N SER A 4 -45.42 -25.66 -1.14
CA SER A 4 -44.55 -24.63 -1.71
C SER A 4 -43.10 -24.94 -1.35
N SER A 5 -42.26 -25.15 -2.36
CA SER A 5 -40.82 -25.19 -2.23
C SER A 5 -40.30 -23.81 -1.81
N LEU A 6 -39.81 -23.70 -0.58
CA LEU A 6 -38.94 -22.61 -0.16
C LEU A 6 -37.69 -22.62 -1.04
N ASP A 7 -37.58 -21.60 -1.89
CA ASP A 7 -36.46 -21.36 -2.79
C ASP A 7 -35.26 -20.87 -1.96
N ILE A 8 -34.57 -21.81 -1.29
CA ILE A 8 -33.34 -21.52 -0.53
C ILE A 8 -32.20 -21.35 -1.55
N ARG A 9 -32.07 -20.14 -2.10
CA ARG A 9 -30.82 -19.77 -2.77
C ARG A 9 -29.75 -19.54 -1.71
N PRO A 10 -28.53 -20.08 -1.87
CA PRO A 10 -27.45 -19.84 -0.93
C PRO A 10 -27.09 -18.34 -0.96
N ILE A 11 -27.47 -17.63 0.09
CA ILE A 11 -26.97 -16.28 0.35
C ILE A 11 -25.51 -16.46 0.79
N ILE A 12 -24.58 -16.16 -0.11
CA ILE A 12 -23.16 -16.14 0.20
C ILE A 12 -22.91 -14.95 1.13
N ARG A 13 -22.77 -15.23 2.42
CA ARG A 13 -22.44 -14.25 3.47
C ARG A 13 -20.93 -14.02 3.48
N THR A 14 -20.52 -12.77 3.41
CA THR A 14 -19.11 -12.37 3.61
C THR A 14 -18.77 -12.28 5.10
N HIS A 15 -17.49 -12.17 5.43
CA HIS A 15 -17.05 -11.90 6.81
C HIS A 15 -17.60 -10.56 7.34
N PHE A 16 -17.90 -9.61 6.46
CA PHE A 16 -18.46 -8.29 6.80
C PHE A 16 -19.98 -8.29 6.95
N ASP A 17 -20.71 -9.08 6.15
CA ASP A 17 -22.17 -9.25 6.31
C ASP A 17 -22.54 -9.78 7.71
N LEU A 18 -21.62 -10.51 8.36
CA LEU A 18 -21.76 -11.02 9.73
C LEU A 18 -21.55 -9.93 10.81
N ARG A 19 -20.86 -8.82 10.50
CA ARG A 19 -20.55 -7.74 11.45
C ARG A 19 -21.61 -6.64 11.47
N ASP A 20 -22.24 -6.35 10.34
CA ASP A 20 -23.35 -5.38 10.28
C ASP A 20 -24.56 -5.85 11.11
N GLU A 21 -24.78 -7.17 11.24
CA GLU A 21 -25.79 -7.72 12.16
C GLU A 21 -25.41 -7.50 13.64
N THR A 22 -24.11 -7.48 13.99
CA THR A 22 -23.66 -7.32 15.39
C THR A 22 -23.58 -5.87 15.89
N ASN A 23 -23.52 -4.87 15.00
CA ASN A 23 -23.41 -3.45 15.37
C ASN A 23 -24.76 -2.69 15.36
N GLY A 24 -25.88 -3.40 15.16
CA GLY A 24 -27.24 -2.84 15.17
C GLY A 24 -27.84 -2.53 16.55
N LEU A 25 -27.03 -2.45 17.61
CA LEU A 25 -27.49 -2.06 18.94
C LEU A 25 -27.23 -0.58 19.18
N HIS A 26 -28.32 0.19 19.11
CA HIS A 26 -28.39 1.62 19.40
C HIS A 26 -27.63 2.00 20.68
N LEU A 27 -26.46 2.63 20.53
CA LEU A 27 -25.85 3.41 21.59
C LEU A 27 -26.66 4.70 21.74
N VAL A 28 -27.57 4.70 22.72
CA VAL A 28 -28.18 5.94 23.23
C VAL A 28 -27.04 6.79 23.81
N PRO A 29 -26.80 8.02 23.32
CA PRO A 29 -25.77 8.87 23.89
C PRO A 29 -26.15 9.20 25.35
N PRO A 30 -25.20 9.15 26.30
CA PRO A 30 -25.50 9.59 27.67
C PRO A 30 -25.89 11.06 27.65
N SER A 31 -27.05 11.37 28.23
CA SER A 31 -27.56 12.73 28.33
C SER A 31 -26.57 13.63 29.08
N SER A 32 -26.52 14.90 28.68
CA SER A 32 -25.55 15.92 29.05
C SER A 32 -25.64 16.44 30.50
N ALA A 33 -25.78 15.56 31.48
CA ALA A 33 -25.78 15.92 32.88
C ALA A 33 -25.13 14.81 33.72
N ASP A 34 -23.81 14.76 33.73
CA ASP A 34 -23.04 14.50 34.95
C ASP A 34 -21.55 14.76 34.74
N ARG A 35 -21.13 15.95 35.17
CA ARG A 35 -19.73 16.28 35.42
C ARG A 35 -19.47 16.04 36.89
N SER A 36 -18.83 14.94 37.28
CA SER A 36 -17.91 14.93 38.44
C SER A 36 -17.05 13.67 38.51
N SER A 37 -15.86 13.86 39.05
CA SER A 37 -14.76 12.90 39.20
C SER A 37 -14.94 11.97 40.41
N LEU A 38 -14.58 10.69 40.23
CA LEU A 38 -14.17 9.74 41.29
C LEU A 38 -15.11 9.61 42.51
N LYS A 39 -15.98 8.58 42.53
CA LYS A 39 -16.06 7.56 43.60
C LYS A 39 -17.28 6.63 43.47
N SER A 40 -17.07 5.46 44.06
CA SER A 40 -18.02 4.47 44.60
C SER A 40 -18.81 3.58 43.64
N TRP A 41 -18.23 2.40 43.45
CA TRP A 41 -18.92 1.12 43.55
C TRP A 41 -19.97 1.12 44.68
N ARG A 42 -21.23 0.94 44.29
CA ARG A 42 -22.36 0.31 45.00
C ARG A 42 -23.64 1.01 44.56
N ASN A 43 -24.47 0.30 43.79
CA ASN A 43 -25.92 0.30 43.96
C ASN A 43 -26.48 -0.88 43.16
N ILE A 44 -26.81 -1.95 43.88
CA ILE A 44 -27.65 -3.05 43.43
C ILE A 44 -29.10 -2.63 43.67
N PRO A 45 -30.01 -2.71 42.70
CA PRO A 45 -31.42 -2.93 42.97
C PRO A 45 -31.70 -4.44 42.93
N SER A 46 -32.31 -4.96 44.00
CA SER A 46 -32.85 -6.33 44.09
C SER A 46 -34.35 -6.31 43.68
N PRO A 47 -35.05 -7.47 43.57
CA PRO A 47 -35.42 -8.06 42.30
C PRO A 47 -36.94 -8.08 42.06
N LEU A 48 -37.40 -7.92 40.82
CA LEU A 48 -38.72 -8.41 40.37
C LEU A 48 -38.73 -8.53 38.83
N SER A 49 -39.26 -9.66 38.35
CA SER A 49 -39.25 -10.18 36.96
C SER A 49 -37.94 -10.86 36.50
N SER A 50 -37.51 -11.83 37.29
CA SER A 50 -36.73 -12.97 36.82
C SER A 50 -37.52 -13.71 35.72
N HIS A 51 -37.19 -13.51 34.45
CA HIS A 51 -37.30 -14.53 33.39
C HIS A 51 -36.77 -14.09 32.00
N CYS A 52 -36.32 -12.84 31.79
CA CYS A 52 -35.92 -12.35 30.44
C CYS A 52 -34.50 -11.74 30.35
N LEU A 53 -33.61 -11.97 31.33
CA LEU A 53 -32.26 -11.36 31.33
C LEU A 53 -31.10 -12.38 31.29
N LEU A 54 -31.36 -13.67 31.43
CA LEU A 54 -30.29 -14.68 31.39
C LEU A 54 -29.95 -15.17 29.98
N GLU A 55 -30.81 -14.91 29.00
CA GLU A 55 -30.58 -15.36 27.61
C GLU A 55 -29.63 -14.40 26.86
N ASN A 56 -29.72 -13.10 27.14
CA ASN A 56 -28.82 -12.11 26.54
C ASN A 56 -27.43 -12.11 27.18
N GLN A 57 -27.26 -12.43 28.45
CA GLN A 57 -25.94 -12.35 29.10
C GLN A 57 -24.98 -13.45 28.60
N SER A 58 -25.49 -14.65 28.31
CA SER A 58 -24.72 -15.70 27.64
C SER A 58 -24.44 -15.41 26.17
N GLU A 59 -25.30 -14.62 25.52
CA GLU A 59 -25.13 -14.20 24.12
C GLU A 59 -24.13 -13.04 24.03
N TYR A 60 -24.10 -12.11 24.99
CA TYR A 60 -23.07 -11.09 25.12
C TYR A 60 -21.72 -11.68 25.54
N ASP A 61 -21.67 -12.58 26.53
CA ASP A 61 -20.42 -13.31 26.84
C ASP A 61 -20.03 -14.21 25.66
N GLY A 62 -20.99 -14.80 24.94
CA GLY A 62 -20.76 -15.59 23.74
C GLY A 62 -20.19 -14.79 22.58
N ILE A 63 -20.69 -13.57 22.36
CA ILE A 63 -20.21 -12.61 21.36
C ILE A 63 -18.86 -12.06 21.81
N GLU A 64 -18.67 -11.65 23.06
CA GLU A 64 -17.38 -11.15 23.54
C GLU A 64 -16.32 -12.27 23.54
N VAL A 65 -16.71 -13.52 23.82
CA VAL A 65 -15.85 -14.71 23.69
C VAL A 65 -15.65 -15.11 22.23
N GLN A 66 -16.59 -14.87 21.31
CA GLN A 66 -16.43 -15.10 19.87
C GLN A 66 -15.58 -14.01 19.21
N THR A 67 -15.74 -12.73 19.57
CA THR A 67 -14.87 -11.61 19.17
C THR A 67 -13.48 -11.81 19.77
N LYS A 68 -13.35 -12.27 21.03
CA LYS A 68 -12.06 -12.69 21.61
C LYS A 68 -11.51 -14.00 21.01
N LYS A 69 -12.35 -14.91 20.50
CA LYS A 69 -11.92 -16.15 19.82
C LYS A 69 -11.48 -15.89 18.38
N GLN A 70 -12.14 -15.00 17.64
CA GLN A 70 -11.67 -14.56 16.31
C GLN A 70 -10.44 -13.66 16.43
N SER A 71 -10.29 -12.92 17.53
CA SER A 71 -9.08 -12.15 17.86
C SER A 71 -7.89 -13.01 18.30
N LYS A 72 -8.06 -14.32 18.55
CA LYS A 72 -6.96 -15.29 18.68
C LYS A 72 -6.80 -15.97 17.31
N THR A 73 -5.77 -15.79 16.47
CA THR A 73 -4.34 -15.77 16.77
C THR A 73 -3.55 -15.37 15.51
N LYS A 74 -3.50 -14.09 15.14
CA LYS A 74 -2.27 -13.57 14.52
C LYS A 74 -1.54 -12.82 15.62
N ALA A 75 -0.53 -13.46 16.19
CA ALA A 75 0.32 -12.80 17.17
C ALA A 75 0.88 -11.52 16.53
N ARG A 76 0.64 -10.36 17.14
CA ARG A 76 1.24 -9.10 16.73
C ARG A 76 2.74 -9.16 17.04
N THR A 77 3.53 -9.57 16.06
CA THR A 77 4.96 -9.88 16.21
C THR A 77 5.87 -8.80 15.65
N ILE A 78 5.36 -7.91 14.79
CA ILE A 78 6.18 -6.91 14.11
C ILE A 78 6.48 -5.76 15.07
N ASN A 79 7.77 -5.53 15.34
CA ASN A 79 8.29 -4.40 16.13
C ASN A 79 8.76 -3.25 15.22
N HIS A 80 9.16 -2.12 15.81
CA HIS A 80 9.57 -0.91 15.09
C HIS A 80 10.82 -1.07 14.20
N ILE A 81 11.79 -1.89 14.57
CA ILE A 81 12.96 -2.16 13.74
C ILE A 81 12.53 -2.96 12.52
N THR A 82 11.81 -4.06 12.74
CA THR A 82 11.31 -4.90 11.65
C THR A 82 10.38 -4.13 10.73
N LEU A 83 9.47 -3.30 11.25
CA LEU A 83 8.58 -2.48 10.44
C LEU A 83 9.36 -1.41 9.65
N GLY A 84 10.41 -0.81 10.22
CA GLY A 84 11.26 0.14 9.51
C GLY A 84 11.98 -0.47 8.31
N PHE A 85 12.48 -1.70 8.46
CA PHE A 85 13.08 -2.43 7.34
C PHE A 85 12.05 -2.95 6.33
N ILE A 86 10.86 -3.37 6.78
CA ILE A 86 9.73 -3.68 5.87
C ILE A 86 9.35 -2.44 5.07
N ALA A 87 9.27 -1.26 5.70
CA ALA A 87 8.98 0.00 5.03
C ALA A 87 10.06 0.39 4.02
N TYR A 88 11.34 0.25 4.38
CA TYR A 88 12.44 0.43 3.43
C TYR A 88 12.32 -0.51 2.22
N PHE A 89 12.03 -1.79 2.45
CA PHE A 89 11.89 -2.77 1.38
C PHE A 89 10.62 -2.64 0.54
N ALA A 90 9.56 -2.06 1.10
CA ALA A 90 8.30 -1.84 0.40
C ALA A 90 8.31 -0.55 -0.44
N VAL A 91 9.29 0.33 -0.21
CA VAL A 91 9.34 1.67 -0.84
C VAL A 91 10.47 1.81 -1.85
N ALA A 92 11.61 1.18 -1.61
CA ALA A 92 12.79 1.36 -2.44
C ALA A 92 13.58 0.06 -2.63
N ALA A 93 13.81 -0.69 -1.53
CA ALA A 93 14.68 -1.87 -1.47
C ALA A 93 16.13 -1.68 -1.98
N GLY A 94 16.53 -0.53 -2.50
CA GLY A 94 17.78 -0.25 -3.19
C GLY A 94 17.69 1.08 -3.95
N PRO A 95 18.80 1.62 -4.49
CA PRO A 95 18.77 2.76 -5.39
C PRO A 95 18.32 2.40 -6.82
N PHE A 96 18.01 1.13 -7.04
CA PHE A 96 17.87 0.53 -8.36
C PHE A 96 16.62 1.06 -9.07
N GLY A 97 16.75 1.43 -10.34
CA GLY A 97 15.67 2.05 -11.12
C GLY A 97 15.67 3.58 -11.08
N VAL A 98 16.56 4.22 -10.31
CA VAL A 98 16.74 5.69 -10.32
C VAL A 98 17.43 6.19 -11.60
N GLU A 99 18.13 5.31 -12.32
CA GLU A 99 19.02 5.71 -13.41
C GLU A 99 18.30 6.41 -14.56
N ASP A 100 17.07 6.01 -14.85
CA ASP A 100 16.25 6.67 -15.87
C ASP A 100 15.85 8.09 -15.50
N ALA A 101 15.68 8.37 -14.20
CA ALA A 101 15.45 9.74 -13.74
C ALA A 101 16.70 10.62 -13.97
N VAL A 102 17.89 10.05 -13.77
CA VAL A 102 19.17 10.72 -14.03
C VAL A 102 19.33 11.01 -15.53
N ARG A 103 19.01 10.04 -16.39
CA ARG A 103 19.01 10.24 -17.84
C ARG A 103 17.99 11.28 -18.29
N ALA A 104 16.79 11.25 -17.72
CA ALA A 104 15.67 12.12 -18.13
C ALA A 104 15.85 13.60 -17.76
N ALA A 105 16.47 13.91 -16.62
CA ALA A 105 16.56 15.29 -16.10
C ALA A 105 17.97 15.77 -15.82
N GLY A 106 18.95 14.86 -15.79
CA GLY A 106 20.29 15.12 -15.29
C GLY A 106 20.41 14.93 -13.77
N PRO A 107 21.64 15.01 -13.23
CA PRO A 107 21.92 14.74 -11.82
C PRO A 107 21.37 15.80 -10.87
N TYR A 108 21.39 17.09 -11.23
CA TYR A 108 20.97 18.15 -10.32
C TYR A 108 19.49 18.02 -9.91
N PRO A 109 18.52 17.86 -10.85
CA PRO A 109 17.13 17.67 -10.47
C PRO A 109 16.89 16.39 -9.67
N VAL A 110 17.61 15.30 -9.97
CA VAL A 110 17.49 14.03 -9.21
C VAL A 110 17.99 14.20 -7.78
N LEU A 111 19.20 14.74 -7.58
CA LEU A 111 19.76 14.97 -6.25
C LEU A 111 18.88 15.91 -5.42
N LEU A 112 18.33 16.96 -6.05
CA LEU A 112 17.37 17.85 -5.40
C LEU A 112 16.09 17.11 -5.01
N ALA A 113 15.53 16.30 -5.91
CA ALA A 113 14.34 15.51 -5.66
C ALA A 113 14.56 14.49 -4.53
N VAL A 114 15.71 13.81 -4.51
CA VAL A 114 16.08 12.83 -3.47
C VAL A 114 16.11 13.46 -2.07
N VAL A 115 16.48 14.73 -1.96
CA VAL A 115 16.47 15.46 -0.68
C VAL A 115 15.08 16.00 -0.33
N LEU A 116 14.30 16.47 -1.31
CA LEU A 116 13.00 17.11 -1.06
C LEU A 116 11.83 16.13 -0.94
N LEU A 117 11.82 15.04 -1.70
CA LEU A 117 10.75 14.05 -1.72
C LEU A 117 10.54 13.31 -0.39
N PRO A 118 11.57 12.98 0.41
CA PRO A 118 11.36 12.49 1.77
C PRO A 118 10.38 13.35 2.58
N PHE A 119 10.43 14.69 2.44
CA PHE A 119 9.62 15.62 3.22
C PHE A 119 8.31 16.01 2.54
N THR A 120 8.30 16.08 1.21
CA THR A 120 7.14 16.56 0.43
C THR A 120 6.26 15.43 -0.08
N TRP A 121 6.80 14.22 -0.20
CA TRP A 121 6.12 13.05 -0.76
C TRP A 121 6.02 11.91 0.25
N GLY A 122 7.17 11.43 0.75
CA GLY A 122 7.25 10.25 1.61
C GLY A 122 6.62 10.50 2.98
N LEU A 123 7.08 11.53 3.71
CA LEU A 123 6.63 11.81 5.06
C LEU A 123 5.11 12.08 5.16
N PRO A 124 4.49 12.90 4.27
CA PRO A 124 3.03 13.07 4.27
C PRO A 124 2.28 11.76 4.13
N GLN A 125 2.70 10.90 3.19
CA GLN A 125 2.05 9.61 2.94
C GLN A 125 2.25 8.67 4.11
N ALA A 126 3.46 8.59 4.65
CA ALA A 126 3.80 7.78 5.81
C ALA A 126 2.97 8.16 7.06
N LEU A 127 2.82 9.47 7.33
CA LEU A 127 2.03 9.99 8.45
C LEU A 127 0.53 9.69 8.29
N MET A 128 0.00 9.89 7.08
CA MET A 128 -1.38 9.52 6.76
C MET A 128 -1.61 8.03 6.96
N THR A 129 -0.72 7.18 6.41
CA THR A 129 -0.78 5.73 6.54
C THR A 129 -0.72 5.31 8.00
N ALA A 130 0.17 5.87 8.81
CA ALA A 130 0.28 5.54 10.23
C ALA A 130 -1.03 5.84 10.99
N GLU A 131 -1.66 6.99 10.74
CA GLU A 131 -2.90 7.34 11.44
C GLU A 131 -4.06 6.47 10.97
N LEU A 132 -4.21 6.26 9.65
CA LEU A 132 -5.29 5.42 9.12
C LEU A 132 -5.13 3.95 9.48
N SER A 133 -3.90 3.42 9.47
CA SER A 133 -3.60 2.03 9.83
C SER A 133 -3.82 1.75 11.31
N THR A 134 -3.57 2.74 12.18
CA THR A 134 -3.83 2.57 13.62
C THR A 134 -5.29 2.81 13.99
N MET A 135 -6.02 3.62 13.21
CA MET A 135 -7.47 3.80 13.34
C MET A 135 -8.26 2.61 12.81
N ILE A 136 -7.86 2.07 11.65
CA ILE A 136 -8.53 0.99 10.94
C ILE A 136 -7.56 -0.20 10.90
N ASP A 137 -7.54 -0.96 11.99
CA ASP A 137 -6.61 -2.08 12.23
C ASP A 137 -7.06 -3.37 11.49
N GLU A 138 -7.44 -3.22 10.22
CA GLU A 138 -7.90 -4.30 9.34
C GLU A 138 -6.96 -4.46 8.13
N ASN A 139 -6.77 -5.71 7.70
CA ASN A 139 -5.97 -6.00 6.52
C ASN A 139 -6.78 -5.63 5.26
N GLY A 140 -6.39 -4.55 4.60
CA GLY A 140 -7.07 -4.02 3.41
C GLY A 140 -6.62 -2.63 3.02
N GLY A 141 -5.95 -1.91 3.94
CA GLY A 141 -5.20 -0.69 3.67
C GLY A 141 -6.02 0.37 2.93
N TYR A 142 -5.41 0.94 1.89
CA TYR A 142 -5.95 2.02 1.08
C TYR A 142 -7.34 1.76 0.48
N ILE A 143 -7.72 0.51 0.22
CA ILE A 143 -9.05 0.17 -0.31
C ILE A 143 -10.13 0.44 0.74
N VAL A 144 -9.87 0.03 1.98
CA VAL A 144 -10.81 0.18 3.10
C VAL A 144 -10.91 1.64 3.50
N TRP A 145 -9.77 2.35 3.54
CA TRP A 145 -9.73 3.76 3.92
C TRP A 145 -10.58 4.62 3.00
N VAL A 146 -10.43 4.47 1.68
CA VAL A 146 -11.18 5.27 0.71
C VAL A 146 -12.66 4.90 0.71
N ARG A 147 -13.01 3.62 0.81
CA ARG A 147 -14.42 3.21 0.87
C ARG A 147 -15.12 3.76 2.12
N ARG A 148 -14.51 3.62 3.30
CA ARG A 148 -15.06 4.16 4.57
C ARG A 148 -15.10 5.69 4.55
N GLY A 149 -14.02 6.29 4.05
CA GLY A 149 -13.81 7.73 4.05
C GLY A 149 -14.58 8.48 2.99
N LEU A 150 -14.85 7.93 1.80
CA LEU A 150 -15.49 8.65 0.67
C LEU A 150 -16.73 7.93 0.09
N GLY A 151 -17.07 6.75 0.59
CA GLY A 151 -18.24 5.97 0.16
C GLY A 151 -17.95 4.99 -0.98
N GLU A 152 -18.99 4.27 -1.41
CA GLU A 152 -18.84 3.10 -2.30
C GLU A 152 -18.32 3.44 -3.69
N TYR A 153 -18.77 4.55 -4.30
CA TYR A 153 -18.32 4.93 -5.63
C TYR A 153 -16.84 5.31 -5.67
N ALA A 154 -16.40 6.14 -4.72
CA ALA A 154 -15.00 6.51 -4.61
C ALA A 154 -14.13 5.28 -4.26
N GLY A 155 -14.63 4.39 -3.38
CA GLY A 155 -14.01 3.10 -3.13
C GLY A 155 -13.87 2.23 -4.38
N TRP A 156 -14.89 2.22 -5.25
CA TRP A 156 -14.85 1.53 -6.55
C TRP A 156 -13.77 2.10 -7.46
N VAL A 157 -13.81 3.40 -7.73
CA VAL A 157 -12.80 4.05 -8.57
C VAL A 157 -11.40 3.82 -8.01
N ASN A 158 -11.22 3.96 -6.69
CA ASN A 158 -9.93 3.72 -6.03
C ASN A 158 -9.44 2.30 -6.26
N ALA A 159 -10.24 1.27 -5.94
CA ALA A 159 -9.82 -0.12 -6.06
C ALA A 159 -9.37 -0.47 -7.49
N PHE A 160 -10.08 0.01 -8.52
CA PHE A 160 -9.67 -0.24 -9.90
C PHE A 160 -8.43 0.56 -10.33
N ASN A 161 -8.22 1.79 -9.82
CA ASN A 161 -6.95 2.50 -10.03
C ASN A 161 -5.79 1.80 -9.31
N CYS A 162 -5.97 1.32 -8.07
CA CYS A 162 -4.98 0.50 -7.37
C CYS A 162 -4.64 -0.77 -8.16
N ILE A 163 -5.65 -1.48 -8.68
CA ILE A 163 -5.43 -2.67 -9.51
C ILE A 163 -4.65 -2.31 -10.77
N ALA A 164 -5.02 -1.23 -11.46
CA ALA A 164 -4.32 -0.79 -12.68
C ALA A 164 -2.86 -0.38 -12.41
N SER A 165 -2.63 0.35 -11.32
CA SER A 165 -1.30 0.70 -10.80
C SER A 165 -0.49 -0.58 -10.55
N ASN A 166 -0.97 -1.50 -9.72
CA ASN A 166 -0.27 -2.75 -9.40
C ASN A 166 0.01 -3.63 -10.63
N VAL A 167 -0.90 -3.64 -11.61
CA VAL A 167 -0.72 -4.36 -12.89
C VAL A 167 0.42 -3.77 -13.72
N CYS A 168 0.66 -2.45 -13.62
CA CYS A 168 1.78 -1.77 -14.26
C CYS A 168 3.06 -1.82 -13.43
N ASP A 169 2.95 -1.84 -12.10
CA ASP A 169 4.06 -1.86 -11.16
C ASP A 169 4.76 -3.22 -11.09
N LEU A 170 4.03 -4.31 -10.86
CA LEU A 170 4.62 -5.65 -10.69
C LEU A 170 5.53 -6.13 -11.84
N PRO A 171 5.27 -5.82 -13.12
CA PRO A 171 6.19 -6.14 -14.21
C PRO A 171 7.47 -5.30 -14.25
N THR A 172 7.57 -4.18 -13.54
CA THR A 172 8.80 -3.38 -13.47
C THR A 172 9.93 -4.18 -12.81
N TYR A 173 9.63 -4.92 -11.74
CA TYR A 173 10.64 -5.68 -11.00
C TYR A 173 11.33 -6.80 -11.79
N PRO A 174 10.65 -7.73 -12.50
CA PRO A 174 11.35 -8.70 -13.33
C PRO A 174 12.12 -8.04 -14.50
N VAL A 175 11.63 -6.90 -15.02
CA VAL A 175 12.37 -6.13 -16.03
C VAL A 175 13.66 -5.55 -15.44
N LEU A 176 13.59 -4.93 -14.27
CA LEU A 176 14.74 -4.37 -13.57
C LEU A 176 15.74 -5.48 -13.18
N PHE A 177 15.26 -6.59 -12.64
CA PHE A 177 16.04 -7.78 -12.31
C PHE A 177 16.84 -8.29 -13.52
N CYS A 178 16.18 -8.40 -14.67
CA CYS A 178 16.84 -8.81 -15.91
C CYS A 178 17.89 -7.80 -16.36
N SER A 179 17.64 -6.50 -16.20
CA SER A 179 18.54 -5.43 -16.62
C SER A 179 19.84 -5.43 -15.81
N TYR A 180 19.79 -5.65 -14.49
CA TYR A 180 21.00 -5.79 -13.68
C TYR A 180 21.77 -7.09 -13.96
N ILE A 181 21.09 -8.21 -14.26
CA ILE A 181 21.77 -9.43 -14.68
C ILE A 181 22.47 -9.21 -16.02
N GLU A 182 21.82 -8.54 -16.96
CA GLU A 182 22.41 -8.20 -18.25
C GLU A 182 23.62 -7.27 -18.10
N ALA A 183 23.50 -6.21 -17.29
CA ALA A 183 24.60 -5.29 -17.01
C ALA A 183 25.81 -6.04 -16.42
N PHE A 184 25.59 -6.88 -15.41
CA PHE A 184 26.63 -7.69 -14.79
C PHE A 184 27.30 -8.67 -15.76
N LEU A 185 26.54 -9.33 -16.64
CA LEU A 185 27.08 -10.25 -17.63
C LEU A 185 27.86 -9.51 -18.74
N ALA A 186 27.38 -8.33 -19.13
CA ALA A 186 28.04 -7.51 -20.14
C ALA A 186 29.34 -6.90 -19.60
N SER A 187 29.31 -6.32 -18.39
CA SER A 187 30.47 -5.65 -17.77
C SER A 187 31.51 -6.65 -17.27
N GLY A 188 31.08 -7.74 -16.63
CA GLY A 188 31.96 -8.74 -16.03
C GLY A 188 32.47 -9.81 -17.00
N TYR A 189 31.70 -10.16 -18.03
CA TYR A 189 32.00 -11.29 -18.92
C TYR A 189 31.92 -10.94 -20.43
N GLY A 190 31.57 -9.70 -20.79
CA GLY A 190 31.43 -9.30 -22.20
C GLY A 190 30.27 -9.99 -22.92
N TYR A 191 29.28 -10.50 -22.19
CA TYR A 191 28.20 -11.31 -22.74
C TYR A 191 26.86 -10.57 -22.68
N THR A 192 26.22 -10.41 -23.84
CA THR A 192 24.92 -9.76 -23.99
C THR A 192 23.81 -10.79 -24.15
N LEU A 193 22.77 -10.70 -23.33
CA LEU A 193 21.63 -11.62 -23.39
C LEU A 193 20.82 -11.42 -24.67
N SER A 194 20.50 -12.52 -25.35
CA SER A 194 19.51 -12.54 -26.43
C SER A 194 18.10 -12.29 -25.90
N GLY A 195 17.16 -11.90 -26.77
CA GLY A 195 15.77 -11.65 -26.37
C GLY A 195 15.09 -12.83 -25.67
N VAL A 196 15.42 -14.06 -26.08
CA VAL A 196 14.90 -15.29 -25.44
C VAL A 196 15.49 -15.48 -24.05
N GLU A 197 16.80 -15.26 -23.89
CA GLU A 197 17.46 -15.36 -22.58
C GLU A 197 16.94 -14.31 -21.61
N LYS A 198 16.73 -13.06 -22.06
CA LYS A 198 16.08 -12.01 -21.25
C LYS A 198 14.69 -12.45 -20.80
N TRP A 199 13.89 -13.01 -21.71
CA TRP A 199 12.56 -13.51 -21.35
C TRP A 199 12.62 -14.66 -20.33
N LEU A 200 13.56 -15.60 -20.48
CA LEU A 200 13.77 -16.69 -19.52
C LEU A 200 14.21 -16.19 -18.15
N VAL A 201 15.10 -15.19 -18.08
CA VAL A 201 15.54 -14.56 -16.83
C VAL A 201 14.37 -13.88 -16.11
N LYS A 202 13.53 -13.15 -16.85
CA LYS A 202 12.29 -12.55 -16.30
C LYS A 202 11.31 -13.61 -15.79
N CYS A 203 11.10 -14.67 -16.56
CA CYS A 203 10.27 -15.82 -16.15
C CYS A 203 10.80 -16.51 -14.90
N LEU A 204 12.13 -16.62 -14.74
CA LEU A 204 12.74 -17.18 -13.54
C LEU A 204 12.43 -16.32 -12.32
N ALA A 205 12.62 -14.99 -12.40
CA ALA A 205 12.28 -14.08 -11.31
C ALA A 205 10.81 -14.19 -10.91
N LEU A 206 9.91 -14.19 -11.91
CA LEU A 206 8.48 -14.34 -11.72
C LEU A 206 8.10 -15.67 -11.05
N LEU A 207 8.73 -16.78 -11.46
CA LEU A 207 8.50 -18.10 -10.88
C LEU A 207 8.94 -18.16 -9.41
N LEU A 208 10.11 -17.61 -9.09
CA LEU A 208 10.64 -17.57 -7.72
C LEU A 208 9.68 -16.81 -6.79
N VAL A 209 9.20 -15.65 -7.23
CA VAL A 209 8.28 -14.82 -6.46
C VAL A 209 6.89 -15.45 -6.36
N PHE A 210 6.39 -16.08 -7.42
CA PHE A 210 5.14 -16.83 -7.38
C PHE A 210 5.17 -17.96 -6.34
N VAL A 211 6.21 -18.79 -6.36
CA VAL A 211 6.36 -19.90 -5.40
C VAL A 211 6.46 -19.38 -3.97
N SER A 212 7.23 -18.31 -3.76
CA SER A 212 7.40 -17.69 -2.44
C SER A 212 6.07 -17.17 -1.88
N ASN A 213 5.31 -16.44 -2.70
CA ASN A 213 3.99 -15.91 -2.32
C ASN A 213 2.93 -17.00 -2.13
N ALA A 214 2.99 -18.08 -2.91
CA ALA A 214 2.04 -19.18 -2.80
C ALA A 214 2.21 -19.98 -1.49
N VAL A 215 3.47 -20.22 -1.06
CA VAL A 215 3.80 -21.01 0.14
C VAL A 215 3.69 -20.20 1.44
N GLY A 216 3.60 -18.87 1.36
CA GLY A 216 3.43 -18.01 2.51
C GLY A 216 4.75 -17.46 3.04
N MET A 217 4.81 -16.14 3.11
CA MET A 217 6.03 -15.33 3.09
C MET A 217 6.65 -14.98 4.45
N ARG A 218 6.32 -15.69 5.54
CA ARG A 218 6.77 -15.30 6.89
C ARG A 218 8.29 -15.21 7.04
N ALA A 219 9.04 -16.01 6.29
CA ALA A 219 10.51 -15.99 6.30
C ALA A 219 11.11 -14.72 5.70
N VAL A 220 10.44 -14.10 4.71
CA VAL A 220 10.97 -12.92 3.99
C VAL A 220 10.95 -11.68 4.86
N ALA A 221 9.93 -11.51 5.71
CA ALA A 221 9.88 -10.41 6.66
C ALA A 221 11.04 -10.46 7.67
N MET A 222 11.44 -11.66 8.14
CA MET A 222 12.59 -11.81 9.04
C MET A 222 13.94 -11.68 8.32
N ALA A 223 14.03 -12.11 7.06
CA ALA A 223 15.23 -11.97 6.24
C ALA A 223 15.46 -10.53 5.74
N SER A 224 14.42 -9.69 5.71
CA SER A 224 14.47 -8.31 5.21
C SER A 224 15.53 -7.46 5.90
N VAL A 225 15.78 -7.65 7.20
CA VAL A 225 16.82 -6.88 7.92
C VAL A 225 18.21 -7.20 7.37
N LEU A 226 18.55 -8.48 7.24
CA LEU A 226 19.85 -8.91 6.71
C LEU A 226 20.02 -8.55 5.25
N MET A 227 18.96 -8.71 4.44
CA MET A 227 18.96 -8.29 3.04
C MET A 227 19.16 -6.78 2.92
N SER A 228 18.54 -5.98 3.78
CA SER A 228 18.66 -4.51 3.73
C SER A 228 20.10 -4.10 3.99
N ILE A 229 20.71 -4.65 5.03
CA ILE A 229 22.11 -4.38 5.38
C ILE A 229 23.03 -4.78 4.23
N PHE A 230 22.81 -5.97 3.64
CA PHE A 230 23.61 -6.45 2.51
C PHE A 230 23.49 -5.55 1.28
N VAL A 231 22.28 -5.06 0.97
CA VAL A 231 22.03 -4.20 -0.19
C VAL A 231 22.58 -2.79 0.03
N LEU A 232 22.49 -2.25 1.24
CA LEU A 232 22.95 -0.90 1.57
C LEU A 232 24.48 -0.81 1.69
N ALA A 233 25.13 -1.87 2.18
CA ALA A 233 26.57 -1.90 2.43
C ALA A 233 27.45 -1.46 1.25
N PRO A 234 27.30 -1.94 0.01
CA PRO A 234 28.17 -1.54 -1.10
C PRO A 234 28.13 -0.03 -1.35
N PHE A 235 26.97 0.61 -1.23
CA PHE A 235 26.82 2.05 -1.44
C PHE A 235 27.40 2.91 -0.32
N ILE A 236 27.58 2.35 0.89
CA ILE A 236 28.33 3.02 1.96
C ILE A 236 29.84 2.94 1.71
N LEU A 237 30.31 1.86 1.07
CA LEU A 237 31.72 1.63 0.76
C LEU A 237 32.16 2.30 -0.54
N GLU A 238 31.24 2.54 -1.47
CA GLU A 238 31.50 3.15 -2.77
C GLU A 238 32.19 4.52 -2.68
N PRO A 239 31.74 5.50 -1.85
CA PRO A 239 32.45 6.77 -1.69
C PRO A 239 33.91 6.61 -1.24
N LEU A 240 34.23 5.56 -0.47
CA LEU A 240 35.59 5.30 0.01
C LEU A 240 36.51 4.73 -1.08
N SER A 241 35.93 4.26 -2.19
CA SER A 241 36.62 3.60 -3.29
C SER A 241 36.89 4.53 -4.46
N VAL A 242 36.34 5.75 -4.46
CA VAL A 242 36.52 6.74 -5.53
C VAL A 242 37.75 7.62 -5.26
N GLU A 243 38.66 7.69 -6.23
CA GLU A 243 39.93 8.41 -6.10
C GLU A 243 39.79 9.94 -6.24
N THR A 244 38.78 10.42 -6.99
CA THR A 244 38.59 11.86 -7.24
C THR A 244 37.14 12.28 -7.07
N PHE A 245 36.92 13.27 -6.20
CA PHE A 245 35.62 13.89 -6.00
C PHE A 245 35.48 15.12 -6.91
N ASN A 246 34.72 15.02 -8.00
CA ASN A 246 34.39 16.15 -8.84
C ASN A 246 32.95 16.63 -8.60
N LEU A 247 32.76 17.49 -7.60
CA LEU A 247 31.44 18.03 -7.24
C LEU A 247 30.81 18.90 -8.33
N ALA A 248 31.58 19.36 -9.33
CA ALA A 248 31.03 20.19 -10.40
C ALA A 248 30.03 19.42 -11.27
N THR A 249 30.13 18.09 -11.35
CA THR A 249 29.22 17.26 -12.16
C THR A 249 27.79 17.25 -11.58
N TRP A 250 27.64 17.49 -10.28
CA TRP A 250 26.33 17.52 -9.60
C TRP A 250 25.42 18.63 -10.07
N GLY A 251 25.97 19.72 -10.62
CA GLY A 251 25.20 20.87 -11.11
C GLY A 251 24.62 20.69 -12.51
N SER A 252 24.86 19.54 -13.16
CA SER A 252 24.44 19.31 -14.54
C SER A 252 22.94 19.07 -14.64
N VAL A 253 22.31 19.63 -15.67
CA VAL A 253 20.88 19.47 -15.99
C VAL A 253 20.76 19.06 -17.45
N ALA A 254 19.80 18.19 -17.77
CA ALA A 254 19.51 17.81 -19.14
C ALA A 254 19.08 19.04 -19.99
N PRO A 255 19.53 19.16 -21.25
CA PRO A 255 19.13 20.27 -22.13
C PRO A 255 17.61 20.37 -22.33
N GLU A 256 16.95 19.22 -22.42
CA GLU A 256 15.50 19.08 -22.44
C GLU A 256 15.11 18.03 -21.39
N ILE A 257 14.36 18.43 -20.37
CA ILE A 257 13.93 17.53 -19.30
C ILE A 257 12.71 16.74 -19.76
N GLU A 258 12.81 15.41 -19.74
CA GLU A 258 11.69 14.51 -19.94
C GLU A 258 10.83 14.43 -18.66
N TRP A 259 10.06 15.48 -18.38
CA TRP A 259 9.29 15.63 -17.13
C TRP A 259 8.43 14.42 -16.76
N SER A 260 7.78 13.79 -17.75
CA SER A 260 6.92 12.63 -17.52
C SER A 260 7.73 11.43 -17.04
N LEU A 261 8.88 11.12 -17.65
CA LEU A 261 9.75 10.03 -17.20
C LEU A 261 10.42 10.38 -15.88
N PHE A 262 11.03 11.56 -15.77
CA PHE A 262 11.72 12.02 -14.56
C PHE A 262 10.80 11.97 -13.32
N LEU A 263 9.62 12.59 -13.40
CA LEU A 263 8.70 12.64 -12.26
C LEU A 263 8.11 11.25 -11.96
N SER A 264 7.79 10.45 -12.97
CA SER A 264 7.28 9.10 -12.74
C SER A 264 8.31 8.19 -12.08
N THR A 265 9.54 8.15 -12.60
CA THR A 265 10.62 7.32 -12.02
C THR A 265 10.98 7.76 -10.61
N ILE A 266 11.15 9.06 -10.37
CA ILE A 266 11.58 9.53 -9.04
C ILE A 266 10.47 9.39 -7.99
N LEU A 267 9.19 9.44 -8.37
CA LEU A 267 8.09 9.23 -7.43
C LEU A 267 7.83 7.75 -7.15
N TRP A 268 7.98 6.91 -8.18
CA TRP A 268 7.96 5.46 -8.04
C TRP A 268 8.99 4.99 -7.01
N ASN A 269 10.22 5.52 -7.07
CA ASN A 269 11.29 5.28 -6.08
C ASN A 269 10.95 5.67 -4.62
N TYR A 270 9.89 6.44 -4.40
CA TYR A 270 9.44 6.86 -3.06
C TYR A 270 7.98 6.45 -2.78
N GLN A 271 7.42 5.54 -3.58
CA GLN A 271 6.05 5.01 -3.48
C GLN A 271 5.98 3.85 -2.47
N GLY A 272 4.79 3.40 -2.08
CA GLY A 272 4.65 2.15 -1.31
C GLY A 272 4.46 2.29 0.20
N TRP A 273 4.48 3.52 0.74
CA TRP A 273 4.25 3.77 2.17
C TRP A 273 2.89 3.27 2.68
N ASP A 274 1.87 3.33 1.83
CA ASP A 274 0.49 2.85 2.03
C ASP A 274 0.39 1.32 2.12
N SER A 275 1.35 0.58 1.57
CA SER A 275 1.48 -0.88 1.75
C SER A 275 1.68 -1.28 3.20
N LEU A 276 2.20 -0.38 4.05
CA LEU A 276 2.30 -0.61 5.51
C LEU A 276 0.93 -0.74 6.18
N GLY A 277 -0.14 -0.25 5.55
CA GLY A 277 -1.51 -0.46 5.99
C GLY A 277 -2.01 -1.89 5.77
N CYS A 278 -1.45 -2.61 4.79
CA CYS A 278 -1.85 -3.99 4.52
C CYS A 278 -1.39 -4.98 5.60
N VAL A 279 -0.43 -4.59 6.43
CA VAL A 279 0.12 -5.39 7.55
C VAL A 279 -0.21 -4.81 8.92
N ALA A 280 -1.10 -3.82 8.99
CA ALA A 280 -1.44 -3.12 10.24
C ALA A 280 -1.84 -4.08 11.37
N GLY A 281 -2.66 -5.09 11.05
CA GLY A 281 -3.12 -6.09 12.01
C GLY A 281 -2.02 -6.97 12.63
N GLU A 282 -0.80 -6.94 12.10
CA GLU A 282 0.35 -7.72 12.57
C GLU A 282 1.34 -6.86 13.40
N VAL A 283 1.12 -5.55 13.48
CA VAL A 283 2.00 -4.58 14.15
C VAL A 283 1.71 -4.50 15.65
N LYS A 284 2.76 -4.64 16.47
CA LYS A 284 2.67 -4.47 17.92
C LYS A 284 2.80 -2.99 18.28
N ASP A 285 1.88 -2.47 19.09
CA ASP A 285 1.89 -1.07 19.56
C ASP A 285 2.05 -0.07 18.40
N GLY A 286 1.09 -0.09 17.46
CA GLY A 286 1.15 0.73 16.25
C GLY A 286 1.37 2.22 16.52
N GLY A 287 0.83 2.76 17.63
CA GLY A 287 1.01 4.15 18.04
C GLY A 287 2.48 4.58 18.15
N ARG A 288 3.36 3.70 18.65
CA ARG A 288 4.80 3.96 18.76
C ARG A 288 5.60 3.34 17.62
N THR A 289 5.16 2.20 17.11
CA THR A 289 5.89 1.42 16.13
C THR A 289 5.92 2.08 14.75
N TYR A 290 4.80 2.67 14.29
CA TYR A 290 4.76 3.36 13.00
C TYR A 290 5.70 4.59 12.95
N PRO A 291 5.65 5.54 13.89
CA PRO A 291 6.52 6.73 13.81
C PRO A 291 8.01 6.41 13.79
N ILE A 292 8.44 5.45 14.61
CA ILE A 292 9.85 5.03 14.66
C ILE A 292 10.25 4.34 13.34
N ALA A 293 9.40 3.45 12.82
CA ALA A 293 9.63 2.78 11.56
C ALA A 293 9.75 3.76 10.38
N ILE A 294 8.90 4.79 10.35
CA ILE A 294 8.92 5.84 9.32
C ILE A 294 10.27 6.57 9.33
N VAL A 295 10.76 6.97 10.51
CA VAL A 295 12.06 7.67 10.61
C VAL A 295 13.20 6.77 10.14
N ILE A 296 13.23 5.51 10.56
CA ILE A 296 14.24 4.54 10.13
C ILE A 296 14.22 4.41 8.60
N ALA A 297 13.06 4.10 8.03
CA ALA A 297 12.92 3.90 6.59
C ALA A 297 13.29 5.17 5.81
N MET A 298 12.85 6.35 6.26
CA MET A 298 13.11 7.60 5.56
C MET A 298 14.60 7.93 5.46
N VAL A 299 15.34 7.74 6.56
CA VAL A 299 16.80 7.95 6.58
C VAL A 299 17.49 6.96 5.63
N LEU A 300 17.09 5.69 5.70
CA LEU A 300 17.65 4.65 4.82
C LEU A 300 17.39 4.97 3.35
N ILE A 301 16.15 5.25 2.96
CA ILE A 301 15.76 5.57 1.57
C ILE A 301 16.52 6.80 1.06
N THR A 302 16.58 7.87 1.86
CA THR A 302 17.24 9.13 1.45
C THR A 302 18.73 8.91 1.19
N MET A 303 19.43 8.24 2.11
CA MET A 303 20.85 7.96 1.94
C MET A 303 21.09 7.00 0.78
N ASN A 304 20.21 6.02 0.63
CA ASN A 304 20.31 4.99 -0.38
C ASN A 304 20.14 5.52 -1.80
N TYR A 305 19.30 6.53 -2.05
CA TYR A 305 19.26 7.17 -3.36
C TYR A 305 20.30 8.28 -3.51
N ALA A 306 20.60 9.03 -2.45
CA ALA A 306 21.51 10.18 -2.53
C ALA A 306 22.94 9.75 -2.83
N VAL A 307 23.46 8.77 -2.10
CA VAL A 307 24.88 8.38 -2.19
C VAL A 307 25.23 7.79 -3.56
N PRO A 308 24.50 6.78 -4.09
CA PRO A 308 24.85 6.14 -5.36
C PRO A 308 24.69 7.08 -6.55
N VAL A 309 23.68 7.95 -6.55
CA VAL A 309 23.53 8.96 -7.60
C VAL A 309 24.65 9.99 -7.52
N ALA A 310 24.96 10.49 -6.32
CA ALA A 310 25.98 11.51 -6.10
C ALA A 310 27.39 11.01 -6.42
N VAL A 311 27.71 9.76 -6.10
CA VAL A 311 29.00 9.15 -6.43
C VAL A 311 29.02 8.70 -7.89
N GLY A 312 27.96 8.06 -8.36
CA GLY A 312 27.89 7.53 -9.70
C GLY A 312 28.08 8.61 -10.77
N ILE A 313 27.53 9.81 -10.58
CA ILE A 313 27.71 10.92 -11.54
C ILE A 313 29.14 11.50 -11.54
N MET A 314 29.92 11.27 -10.48
CA MET A 314 31.35 11.64 -10.49
C MET A 314 32.17 10.68 -11.36
N VAL A 315 31.75 9.42 -11.44
CA VAL A 315 32.42 8.37 -12.21
C VAL A 315 31.94 8.40 -13.67
N GLN A 316 30.62 8.38 -13.88
CA GLN A 316 29.99 8.48 -15.19
C GLN A 316 29.22 9.81 -15.29
N SER A 317 29.92 10.86 -15.71
CA SER A 317 29.34 12.21 -15.85
C SER A 317 28.39 12.36 -17.04
N ASP A 318 28.49 11.51 -18.05
CA ASP A 318 27.57 11.50 -19.19
C ASP A 318 26.27 10.80 -18.79
N PHE A 319 25.32 11.59 -18.26
CA PHE A 319 24.02 11.10 -17.82
C PHE A 319 23.16 10.55 -18.97
N SER A 320 23.51 10.80 -20.24
CA SER A 320 22.80 10.20 -21.38
C SER A 320 23.03 8.69 -21.50
N GLN A 321 24.12 8.18 -20.92
CA GLN A 321 24.45 6.76 -20.88
C GLN A 321 23.82 6.02 -19.70
N TRP A 322 23.13 6.73 -18.80
CA TRP A 322 22.49 6.11 -17.65
C TRP A 322 21.22 5.38 -18.09
N SER A 323 21.14 4.12 -17.73
CA SER A 323 19.98 3.24 -17.91
C SER A 323 19.95 2.23 -16.76
N GLU A 324 18.91 1.42 -16.70
CA GLU A 324 18.80 0.34 -15.73
C GLU A 324 20.05 -0.57 -15.79
N GLY A 325 20.66 -0.84 -14.63
CA GLY A 325 21.92 -1.58 -14.56
C GLY A 325 23.17 -0.69 -14.47
N SER A 326 23.05 0.62 -14.74
CA SER A 326 24.21 1.52 -14.74
C SER A 326 24.90 1.62 -13.39
N LEU A 327 24.18 1.51 -12.27
CA LEU A 327 24.81 1.50 -10.94
C LEU A 327 25.78 0.32 -10.77
N GLU A 328 25.47 -0.85 -11.33
CA GLU A 328 26.39 -2.00 -11.34
C GLU A 328 27.62 -1.70 -12.20
N THR A 329 27.39 -1.21 -13.41
CA THR A 329 28.48 -0.99 -14.37
C THR A 329 29.41 0.13 -13.91
N ILE A 330 28.85 1.19 -13.31
CA ILE A 330 29.62 2.25 -12.66
C ILE A 330 30.45 1.67 -11.51
N ALA A 331 29.85 0.89 -10.62
CA ALA A 331 30.57 0.24 -9.52
C ALA A 331 31.68 -0.69 -10.03
N MET A 332 31.48 -1.40 -11.15
CA MET A 332 32.50 -2.23 -11.79
C MET A 332 33.69 -1.41 -12.29
N THR A 333 33.46 -0.18 -12.78
CA THR A 333 34.56 0.74 -13.16
C THR A 333 35.33 1.28 -11.97
N VAL A 334 34.67 1.48 -10.82
CA VAL A 334 35.32 1.89 -9.57
C VAL A 334 36.18 0.76 -9.01
N ALA A 335 35.60 -0.42 -8.81
CA ALA A 335 36.31 -1.61 -8.39
C ALA A 335 35.55 -2.90 -8.77
N PRO A 336 36.19 -3.93 -9.34
CA PRO A 336 35.48 -5.14 -9.77
C PRO A 336 34.71 -5.88 -8.66
N TRP A 337 35.26 -5.93 -7.44
CA TRP A 337 34.58 -6.54 -6.30
C TRP A 337 33.31 -5.77 -5.89
N LEU A 338 33.32 -4.45 -6.08
CA LEU A 338 32.20 -3.58 -5.76
C LEU A 338 31.10 -3.75 -6.81
N GLY A 339 31.45 -3.77 -8.10
CA GLY A 339 30.53 -4.10 -9.20
C GLY A 339 29.82 -5.43 -8.99
N VAL A 340 30.56 -6.50 -8.68
CA VAL A 340 29.98 -7.82 -8.35
C VAL A 340 29.01 -7.73 -7.17
N TRP A 341 29.37 -7.02 -6.10
CA TRP A 341 28.48 -6.86 -4.95
C TRP A 341 27.22 -6.07 -5.32
N VAL A 342 27.35 -4.94 -6.02
CA VAL A 342 26.20 -4.13 -6.46
C VAL A 342 25.27 -4.94 -7.36
N GLY A 343 25.81 -5.75 -8.29
CA GLY A 343 25.00 -6.66 -9.12
C GLY A 343 24.21 -7.68 -8.30
N ILE A 344 24.85 -8.35 -7.32
CA ILE A 344 24.16 -9.30 -6.42
C ILE A 344 23.14 -8.58 -5.54
N ALA A 345 23.48 -7.40 -5.04
CA ALA A 345 22.58 -6.56 -4.25
C ALA A 345 21.34 -6.16 -5.05
N ALA A 346 21.49 -5.78 -6.32
CA ALA A 346 20.38 -5.45 -7.21
C ALA A 346 19.42 -6.62 -7.41
N VAL A 347 19.96 -7.82 -7.64
CA VAL A 347 19.19 -9.06 -7.78
C VAL A 347 18.39 -9.36 -6.50
N ILE A 348 19.03 -9.26 -5.32
CA ILE A 348 18.37 -9.52 -4.03
C ILE A 348 17.32 -8.44 -3.71
N ALA A 349 17.65 -7.17 -3.93
CA ALA A 349 16.77 -6.04 -3.71
C ALA A 349 15.49 -6.16 -4.54
N THR A 350 15.66 -6.33 -5.86
CA THR A 350 14.56 -6.39 -6.80
C THR A 350 13.65 -7.60 -6.55
N LEU A 351 14.24 -8.77 -6.26
CA LEU A 351 13.44 -9.95 -5.87
C LEU A 351 12.73 -9.74 -4.53
N GLY A 352 13.39 -9.13 -3.55
CA GLY A 352 12.82 -8.85 -2.24
C GLY A 352 11.61 -7.93 -2.32
N GLU A 353 11.77 -6.80 -3.03
CA GLU A 353 10.70 -5.83 -3.26
C GLU A 353 9.54 -6.43 -4.03
N PHE A 354 9.82 -7.10 -5.15
CA PHE A 354 8.79 -7.77 -5.95
C PHE A 354 7.95 -8.73 -5.11
N ASN A 355 8.62 -9.45 -4.21
CA ASN A 355 7.97 -10.42 -3.35
C ASN A 355 7.09 -9.76 -2.29
N VAL A 356 7.56 -8.68 -1.66
CA VAL A 356 6.78 -7.89 -0.69
C VAL A 356 5.58 -7.24 -1.36
N VAL A 357 5.78 -6.58 -2.49
CA VAL A 357 4.72 -5.87 -3.20
C VAL A 357 3.65 -6.86 -3.68
N MET A 358 4.02 -7.96 -4.34
CA MET A 358 3.06 -9.00 -4.75
C MET A 358 2.25 -9.57 -3.57
N ALA A 359 2.88 -9.72 -2.40
CA ALA A 359 2.19 -10.15 -1.18
C ALA A 359 1.15 -9.12 -0.73
N CYS A 360 1.49 -7.83 -0.74
CA CYS A 360 0.59 -6.74 -0.34
C CYS A 360 -0.58 -6.59 -1.33
N THR A 361 -0.28 -6.54 -2.62
CA THR A 361 -1.25 -6.31 -3.69
C THR A 361 -2.18 -7.50 -3.89
N SER A 362 -1.73 -8.74 -3.66
CA SER A 362 -2.61 -9.92 -3.64
C SER A 362 -3.64 -9.90 -2.52
N ARG A 363 -3.29 -9.37 -1.34
CA ARG A 363 -4.25 -9.16 -0.24
C ARG A 363 -5.22 -8.03 -0.54
N ALA A 364 -4.74 -6.94 -1.16
CA ALA A 364 -5.60 -5.85 -1.61
C ALA A 364 -6.61 -6.35 -2.67
N LEU A 365 -6.15 -7.17 -3.61
CA LEU A 365 -7.01 -7.77 -4.65
C LEU A 365 -8.03 -8.75 -4.04
N TRP A 366 -7.60 -9.57 -3.08
CA TRP A 366 -8.49 -10.43 -2.28
C TRP A 366 -9.56 -9.61 -1.55
N ALA A 367 -9.18 -8.53 -0.86
CA ALA A 367 -10.11 -7.67 -0.15
C ALA A 367 -11.13 -7.02 -1.12
N THR A 368 -10.67 -6.60 -2.30
CA THR A 368 -11.55 -6.06 -3.35
C THR A 368 -12.61 -7.08 -3.79
N ALA A 369 -12.23 -8.35 -3.89
CA ALA A 369 -13.13 -9.44 -4.21
C ALA A 369 -14.10 -9.75 -3.05
N ASP A 370 -13.63 -9.71 -1.80
CA ASP A 370 -14.48 -9.87 -0.61
C ASP A 370 -15.55 -8.78 -0.52
N TYR A 371 -15.21 -7.54 -0.92
CA TYR A 371 -16.14 -6.43 -1.06
C TYR A 371 -17.11 -6.53 -2.27
N LYS A 372 -17.16 -7.69 -2.93
CA LYS A 372 -18.03 -8.00 -4.10
C LYS A 372 -17.79 -7.11 -5.32
N MET A 373 -16.61 -6.46 -5.39
CA MET A 373 -16.24 -5.58 -6.50
C MET A 373 -15.55 -6.33 -7.63
N LEU A 374 -14.98 -7.50 -7.32
CA LEU A 374 -14.47 -8.48 -8.29
C LEU A 374 -15.24 -9.79 -8.16
N PRO A 375 -15.13 -10.70 -9.16
CA PRO A 375 -15.68 -12.04 -9.05
C PRO A 375 -15.17 -12.76 -7.79
N SER A 376 -16.04 -13.50 -7.12
CA SER A 376 -15.74 -14.18 -5.86
C SER A 376 -14.59 -15.19 -5.93
N PHE A 377 -14.30 -15.74 -7.12
CA PHE A 377 -13.17 -16.66 -7.30
C PHE A 377 -11.81 -16.00 -7.00
N VAL A 378 -11.70 -14.67 -7.11
CA VAL A 378 -10.47 -13.93 -6.81
C VAL A 378 -10.16 -13.94 -5.31
N ALA A 379 -11.19 -14.11 -4.47
CA ALA A 379 -11.05 -14.24 -3.02
C ALA A 379 -10.67 -15.67 -2.56
N ILE A 380 -10.40 -16.62 -3.49
CA ILE A 380 -10.02 -17.99 -3.12
C ILE A 380 -8.63 -17.99 -2.48
N GLU A 381 -8.57 -18.53 -1.27
CA GLU A 381 -7.33 -18.76 -0.50
C GLU A 381 -6.88 -20.22 -0.58
N TRP A 382 -5.58 -20.45 -0.44
CA TRP A 382 -5.02 -21.78 -0.27
C TRP A 382 -5.18 -22.23 1.19
N GLU A 383 -6.01 -23.25 1.42
CA GLU A 383 -6.30 -23.82 2.74
C GLU A 383 -5.06 -24.10 3.61
N ARG A 384 -3.95 -24.55 3.01
CA ARG A 384 -2.73 -24.92 3.76
C ARG A 384 -1.96 -23.72 4.32
N PHE A 385 -1.92 -22.62 3.57
CA PHE A 385 -1.04 -21.49 3.87
C PHE A 385 -1.78 -20.18 4.14
N GLY A 386 -3.09 -20.11 3.89
CA GLY A 386 -3.90 -18.90 4.02
C GLY A 386 -3.47 -17.80 3.04
N THR A 387 -2.95 -18.19 1.88
CA THR A 387 -2.47 -17.26 0.84
C THR A 387 -3.56 -17.08 -0.21
N PRO A 388 -3.84 -15.85 -0.69
CA PRO A 388 -4.87 -15.60 -1.70
C PRO A 388 -4.41 -16.07 -3.09
N ILE A 389 -4.41 -17.39 -3.30
CA ILE A 389 -3.74 -18.04 -4.43
C ILE A 389 -4.32 -17.63 -5.78
N ALA A 390 -5.64 -17.39 -5.86
CA ALA A 390 -6.26 -16.91 -7.10
C ALA A 390 -5.78 -15.50 -7.47
N ALA A 391 -5.66 -14.61 -6.48
CA ALA A 391 -5.12 -13.27 -6.65
C ALA A 391 -3.62 -13.29 -7.06
N VAL A 392 -2.84 -14.20 -6.49
CA VAL A 392 -1.43 -14.41 -6.84
C VAL A 392 -1.30 -14.91 -8.28
N ILE A 393 -2.08 -15.91 -8.68
CA ILE A 393 -2.10 -16.42 -10.07
C ILE A 393 -2.48 -15.31 -11.04
N LEU A 394 -3.54 -14.54 -10.75
CA LEU A 394 -3.98 -13.46 -11.64
C LEU A 394 -2.86 -12.44 -11.87
N GLN A 395 -2.20 -12.01 -10.80
CA GLN A 395 -1.07 -11.08 -10.89
C GLN A 395 0.12 -11.67 -11.63
N THR A 396 0.47 -12.93 -11.37
CA THR A 396 1.55 -13.61 -12.10
C THR A 396 1.27 -13.65 -13.61
N LEU A 397 0.02 -13.93 -14.01
CA LEU A 397 -0.37 -13.94 -15.42
C LEU A 397 -0.27 -12.54 -16.04
N THR A 398 -0.80 -11.51 -15.37
CA THR A 398 -0.71 -10.13 -15.87
C THR A 398 0.73 -9.64 -15.95
N THR A 399 1.55 -9.97 -14.95
CA THR A 399 2.98 -9.66 -14.93
C THR A 399 3.73 -10.35 -16.07
N GLY A 400 3.46 -11.64 -16.31
CA GLY A 400 4.08 -12.40 -17.39
C GLY A 400 3.80 -11.80 -18.79
N VAL A 401 2.64 -11.19 -18.98
CA VAL A 401 2.30 -10.48 -20.22
C VAL A 401 3.00 -9.11 -20.29
N LEU A 402 2.91 -8.32 -19.22
CA LEU A 402 3.34 -6.93 -19.23
C LEU A 402 4.86 -6.72 -19.04
N MET A 403 5.59 -7.73 -18.56
CA MET A 403 7.06 -7.66 -18.46
C MET A 403 7.79 -7.63 -19.82
N ASN A 404 7.03 -7.69 -20.93
CA ASN A 404 7.53 -7.48 -22.29
C ASN A 404 7.60 -5.99 -22.69
N PHE A 405 7.00 -5.09 -21.90
CA PHE A 405 7.11 -3.65 -22.08
C PHE A 405 8.39 -3.11 -21.41
N SER A 406 8.80 -1.88 -21.77
CA SER A 406 9.93 -1.22 -21.12
C SER A 406 9.58 -0.78 -19.70
N PHE A 407 10.59 -0.68 -18.83
CA PHE A 407 10.44 -0.17 -17.48
C PHE A 407 9.83 1.24 -17.48
N GLU A 408 10.32 2.12 -18.36
CA GLU A 408 9.83 3.50 -18.51
C GLU A 408 8.31 3.60 -18.69
N ILE A 409 7.71 2.86 -19.65
CA ILE A 409 6.27 2.97 -19.90
C ILE A 409 5.44 2.36 -18.76
N LEU A 410 5.95 1.30 -18.13
CA LEU A 410 5.31 0.66 -16.99
C LEU A 410 5.24 1.61 -15.80
N VAL A 411 6.37 2.25 -15.45
CA VAL A 411 6.47 3.22 -14.35
C VAL A 411 5.64 4.47 -14.60
N VAL A 412 5.60 4.98 -15.84
CA VAL A 412 4.75 6.12 -16.21
C VAL A 412 3.26 5.82 -16.02
N LEU A 413 2.81 4.65 -16.47
CA LEU A 413 1.40 4.23 -16.30
C LEU A 413 1.07 3.95 -14.83
N ASP A 414 1.95 3.25 -14.11
CA ASP A 414 1.78 2.99 -12.68
C ASP A 414 1.61 4.30 -11.90
N THR A 415 2.57 5.21 -12.04
CA THR A 415 2.56 6.49 -11.32
C THR A 415 1.28 7.27 -11.59
N PHE A 416 0.76 7.24 -12.82
CA PHE A 416 -0.50 7.93 -13.13
C PHE A 416 -1.66 7.38 -12.29
N PHE A 417 -1.86 6.06 -12.30
CA PHE A 417 -2.96 5.43 -11.58
C PHE A 417 -2.76 5.55 -10.06
N ASN A 418 -1.53 5.35 -9.58
CA ASN A 418 -1.20 5.51 -8.17
C ASN A 418 -1.44 6.94 -7.67
N ASN A 419 -1.14 7.97 -8.47
CA ASN A 419 -1.41 9.35 -8.09
C ASN A 419 -2.90 9.63 -7.89
N LEU A 420 -3.78 9.01 -8.69
CA LEU A 420 -5.23 9.12 -8.51
C LEU A 420 -5.69 8.45 -7.21
N THR A 421 -5.14 7.27 -6.93
CA THR A 421 -5.36 6.54 -5.67
C THR A 421 -4.93 7.36 -4.46
N LEU A 422 -3.71 7.90 -4.47
CA LEU A 422 -3.20 8.73 -3.37
C LEU A 422 -4.04 9.97 -3.14
N LEU A 423 -4.55 10.63 -4.20
CA LEU A 423 -5.48 11.76 -4.03
C LEU A 423 -6.74 11.34 -3.26
N LEU A 424 -7.33 10.19 -3.61
CA LEU A 424 -8.50 9.66 -2.92
C LEU A 424 -8.20 9.27 -1.47
N GLU A 425 -7.04 8.67 -1.20
CA GLU A 425 -6.60 8.36 0.16
C GLU A 425 -6.46 9.60 1.04
N PHE A 426 -5.82 10.65 0.53
CA PHE A 426 -5.66 11.91 1.26
C PHE A 426 -6.99 12.62 1.50
N PHE A 427 -7.92 12.57 0.54
CA PHE A 427 -9.28 13.07 0.76
C PHE A 427 -10.05 12.23 1.78
N ALA A 428 -9.91 10.90 1.75
CA ALA A 428 -10.50 10.00 2.74
C ALA A 428 -9.95 10.26 4.13
N PHE A 429 -8.64 10.45 4.26
CA PHE A 429 -7.95 10.81 5.50
C PHE A 429 -8.53 12.07 6.14
N LEU A 430 -8.61 13.16 5.35
CA LEU A 430 -9.20 14.40 5.82
C LEU A 430 -10.66 14.22 6.20
N ARG A 431 -11.47 13.57 5.36
CA ARG A 431 -12.90 13.35 5.67
C ARG A 431 -13.09 12.54 6.95
N LEU A 432 -12.34 11.46 7.15
CA LEU A 432 -12.43 10.62 8.35
C LEU A 432 -12.08 11.41 9.62
N LYS A 433 -11.10 12.31 9.58
CA LYS A 433 -10.80 13.19 10.72
C LYS A 433 -11.97 14.09 11.14
N TYR A 434 -12.83 14.48 10.20
CA TYR A 434 -13.98 15.34 10.48
C TYR A 434 -15.28 14.58 10.76
N VAL A 435 -15.47 13.42 10.12
CA VAL A 435 -16.70 12.61 10.24
C VAL A 435 -16.62 11.66 11.45
N GLU A 436 -15.47 11.05 11.67
CA GLU A 436 -15.23 10.09 12.76
C GLU A 436 -14.21 10.68 13.75
N LYS A 437 -14.61 11.75 14.44
CA LYS A 437 -13.75 12.48 15.38
C LYS A 437 -13.41 11.68 16.64
N ASP A 438 -14.39 10.90 17.12
CA ASP A 438 -14.31 10.16 18.39
C ASP A 438 -13.73 8.75 18.22
N SER A 439 -13.36 8.36 16.99
CA SER A 439 -12.67 7.09 16.74
C SER A 439 -11.33 7.06 17.46
N GLU A 440 -10.99 5.93 18.09
CA GLU A 440 -9.67 5.74 18.69
C GLU A 440 -8.57 5.81 17.62
N ARG A 441 -7.57 6.67 17.85
CA ARG A 441 -6.43 6.89 16.96
C ARG A 441 -5.14 6.77 17.78
N PRO A 442 -4.58 5.55 17.93
CA PRO A 442 -3.35 5.33 18.71
C PRO A 442 -2.16 6.16 18.22
N PHE A 443 -2.09 6.44 16.92
CA PHE A 443 -1.23 7.48 16.36
C PHE A 443 -2.10 8.59 15.77
N VAL A 444 -1.72 9.85 16.01
CA VAL A 444 -2.34 11.01 15.39
C VAL A 444 -1.24 11.85 14.76
N VAL A 445 -1.47 12.31 13.53
CA VAL A 445 -0.59 13.26 12.85
C VAL A 445 -0.32 14.46 13.78
N PRO A 446 0.95 14.85 13.97
CA PRO A 446 1.32 15.98 14.83
C PRO A 446 0.51 17.23 14.51
N PHE A 447 0.17 18.05 15.51
CA PHE A 447 -0.67 19.26 15.34
C PHE A 447 -2.13 19.00 14.91
N GLY A 448 -2.62 17.76 14.99
CA GLY A 448 -4.03 17.42 14.79
C GLY A 448 -4.52 17.78 13.38
N ASN A 449 -5.64 18.52 13.29
CA ASN A 449 -6.22 18.90 12.00
C ASN A 449 -5.35 19.89 11.22
N VAL A 450 -4.62 20.79 11.90
CA VAL A 450 -3.70 21.72 11.24
C VAL A 450 -2.55 20.95 10.61
N GLY A 451 -2.01 19.97 11.34
CA GLY A 451 -1.01 19.03 10.84
C GLY A 451 -1.50 18.26 9.62
N ALA A 452 -2.71 17.71 9.70
CA ALA A 452 -3.35 17.00 8.59
C ALA A 452 -3.37 17.83 7.31
N TRP A 453 -3.88 19.06 7.37
CA TRP A 453 -3.88 19.97 6.21
C TRP A 453 -2.47 20.36 5.75
N SER A 454 -1.53 20.56 6.69
CA SER A 454 -0.15 20.94 6.36
C SER A 454 0.60 19.86 5.57
N ILE A 455 0.28 18.58 5.77
CA ILE A 455 0.87 17.48 5.01
C ILE A 455 0.07 17.18 3.73
N THR A 456 -1.25 17.35 3.75
CA THR A 456 -2.10 17.05 2.60
C THR A 456 -1.97 18.08 1.48
N LEU A 457 -1.92 19.38 1.78
CA LEU A 457 -1.87 20.42 0.74
C LEU A 457 -0.62 20.32 -0.15
N PRO A 458 0.61 20.24 0.40
CA PRO A 458 1.81 20.07 -0.43
C PRO A 458 1.76 18.78 -1.26
N LYS A 459 1.28 17.68 -0.67
CA LYS A 459 1.16 16.41 -1.39
C LYS A 459 0.18 16.52 -2.55
N ILE A 460 -0.99 17.14 -2.37
CA ILE A 460 -1.96 17.38 -3.46
C ILE A 460 -1.35 18.26 -4.56
N MET A 461 -0.57 19.28 -4.19
CA MET A 461 0.11 20.13 -5.17
C MET A 461 1.13 19.33 -6.00
N VAL A 462 1.94 18.48 -5.36
CA VAL A 462 2.89 17.60 -6.07
C VAL A 462 2.15 16.61 -6.96
N LEU A 463 1.14 15.90 -6.43
CA LEU A 463 0.32 14.94 -7.20
C LEU A 463 -0.33 15.60 -8.42
N SER A 464 -0.90 16.79 -8.24
CA SER A 464 -1.53 17.54 -9.33
C SER A 464 -0.50 18.01 -10.36
N GLY A 465 0.65 18.53 -9.92
CA GLY A 465 1.73 18.94 -10.80
C GLY A 465 2.27 17.80 -11.67
N VAL A 466 2.40 16.61 -11.07
CA VAL A 466 2.84 15.41 -11.78
C VAL A 466 1.82 14.98 -12.80
N LEU A 467 0.54 14.92 -12.43
CA LEU A 467 -0.54 14.61 -13.37
C LEU A 467 -0.58 15.59 -14.55
N LEU A 468 -0.38 16.89 -14.29
CA LEU A 468 -0.30 17.91 -15.35
C LEU A 468 0.93 17.75 -16.27
N ALA A 469 2.04 17.22 -15.75
CA ALA A 469 3.26 16.96 -16.52
C ALA A 469 3.16 15.72 -17.43
N GLN A 470 2.13 14.88 -17.27
CA GLN A 470 1.99 13.66 -18.05
C GLN A 470 1.66 13.93 -19.53
N LYS A 471 2.21 13.07 -20.41
CA LYS A 471 1.98 13.15 -21.86
C LYS A 471 0.48 12.98 -22.18
N ARG A 472 0.00 13.65 -23.24
CA ARG A 472 -1.42 13.59 -23.66
C ARG A 472 -1.90 12.16 -23.94
N SER A 473 -1.04 11.30 -24.48
CA SER A 473 -1.33 9.89 -24.73
C SER A 473 -1.67 9.13 -23.44
N ILE A 474 -0.92 9.37 -22.36
CA ILE A 474 -1.15 8.75 -21.05
C ILE A 474 -2.51 9.19 -20.49
N TRP A 475 -2.81 10.49 -20.55
CA TRP A 475 -4.12 11.01 -20.16
C TRP A 475 -5.28 10.38 -20.93
N MET A 476 -5.14 10.15 -22.24
CA MET A 476 -6.18 9.50 -23.03
C MET A 476 -6.39 8.05 -22.59
N ILE A 477 -5.32 7.28 -22.39
CA ILE A 477 -5.40 5.87 -21.99
C ILE A 477 -5.99 5.74 -20.58
N CYS A 478 -5.40 6.42 -19.60
CA CYS A 478 -5.82 6.33 -18.20
C CYS A 478 -7.18 7.01 -17.95
N GLY A 479 -7.49 8.06 -18.71
CA GLY A 479 -8.80 8.72 -18.69
C GLY A 479 -9.89 7.81 -19.25
N LEU A 480 -9.66 7.16 -20.40
CA LEU A 480 -10.60 6.19 -20.96
C LEU A 480 -10.82 5.00 -20.02
N PHE A 481 -9.75 4.52 -19.37
CA PHE A 481 -9.86 3.51 -18.32
C PHE A 481 -10.81 3.95 -17.20
N ASN A 482 -10.62 5.16 -16.65
CA ASN A 482 -11.45 5.66 -15.55
C ASN A 482 -12.90 5.93 -15.97
N VAL A 483 -13.15 6.38 -17.21
CA VAL A 483 -14.50 6.50 -17.77
C VAL A 483 -15.18 5.13 -17.86
N THR A 484 -14.42 4.11 -18.29
CA THR A 484 -14.92 2.73 -18.37
C THR A 484 -15.25 2.18 -16.99
N VAL A 485 -14.34 2.33 -16.01
CA VAL A 485 -14.56 1.92 -14.61
C VAL A 485 -15.76 2.62 -13.98
N SER A 486 -15.94 3.90 -14.25
CA SER A 486 -17.10 4.66 -13.76
C SER A 486 -18.40 4.18 -14.41
N SER A 487 -18.35 3.87 -15.71
CA SER A 487 -19.51 3.32 -16.44
C SER A 487 -19.88 1.92 -15.96
N THR A 488 -18.90 1.06 -15.70
CA THR A 488 -19.15 -0.28 -15.16
C THR A 488 -19.73 -0.24 -13.75
N TYR A 489 -19.35 0.73 -12.91
CA TYR A 489 -19.98 0.93 -11.61
C TYR A 489 -21.48 1.21 -11.74
N LEU A 490 -21.88 2.09 -12.67
CA LEU A 490 -23.30 2.43 -12.88
C LEU A 490 -24.11 1.20 -13.30
N VAL A 491 -23.54 0.37 -14.18
CA VAL A 491 -24.14 -0.90 -14.60
C VAL A 491 -24.21 -1.87 -13.42
N TRP A 492 -23.11 -2.08 -12.72
CA TRP A 492 -23.03 -2.99 -11.57
C TRP A 492 -24.02 -2.60 -10.48
N ARG A 493 -24.09 -1.31 -10.11
CA ARG A 493 -25.04 -0.78 -9.13
C ARG A 493 -26.50 -0.99 -9.55
N HIS A 494 -26.80 -0.95 -10.84
CA HIS A 494 -28.14 -1.21 -11.35
C HIS A 494 -28.59 -2.67 -11.13
N PHE A 495 -27.65 -3.61 -11.17
CA PHE A 495 -27.93 -5.05 -10.97
C PHE A 495 -27.81 -5.51 -9.52
N GLN A 496 -27.33 -4.67 -8.60
CA GLN A 496 -27.32 -5.02 -7.19
C GLN A 496 -28.73 -4.91 -6.59
N PRO A 497 -29.18 -5.93 -5.83
CA PRO A 497 -30.43 -5.82 -5.08
C PRO A 497 -30.31 -4.63 -4.13
N SER A 498 -31.21 -3.66 -4.25
CA SER A 498 -31.28 -2.57 -3.28
C SER A 498 -31.55 -3.17 -1.91
N HIS A 499 -30.58 -3.17 -1.01
CA HIS A 499 -30.83 -3.37 0.40
C HIS A 499 -31.68 -2.20 0.89
N GLN A 500 -33.00 -2.38 0.82
CA GLN A 500 -33.92 -1.55 1.57
C GLN A 500 -33.62 -1.82 3.04
N VAL A 501 -32.88 -0.92 3.67
CA VAL A 501 -32.90 -0.81 5.13
C VAL A 501 -34.36 -0.66 5.53
N PRO A 502 -34.95 -1.57 6.32
CA PRO A 502 -36.32 -1.41 6.74
C PRO A 502 -36.43 -0.07 7.48
N ARG A 503 -37.18 0.87 6.91
CA ARG A 503 -37.60 2.06 7.65
C ARG A 503 -38.46 1.53 8.79
N VAL A 504 -37.90 1.45 9.99
CA VAL A 504 -38.68 1.34 11.21
C VAL A 504 -39.49 2.63 11.29
N SER A 505 -40.74 2.56 10.85
CA SER A 505 -41.72 3.61 11.09
C SER A 505 -41.94 3.66 12.60
N SER A 506 -41.30 4.60 13.27
CA SER A 506 -41.61 4.95 14.66
C SER A 506 -42.95 5.68 14.70
N THR A 507 -44.04 4.93 14.49
CA THR A 507 -45.36 5.36 14.93
C THR A 507 -45.39 5.21 16.44
N ILE A 508 -44.88 6.21 17.15
CA ILE A 508 -45.11 6.35 18.59
C ILE A 508 -46.59 6.74 18.75
N THR A 509 -47.46 5.75 18.83
CA THR A 509 -48.77 5.92 19.46
C THR A 509 -48.53 6.11 20.95
N THR A 510 -48.46 7.37 21.39
CA THR A 510 -48.57 7.73 22.80
C THR A 510 -49.98 7.38 23.28
N GLY A 511 -50.17 6.14 23.73
CA GLY A 511 -51.32 5.74 24.50
C GLY A 511 -51.17 6.25 25.94
N TYR A 512 -51.41 7.55 26.16
CA TYR A 512 -51.72 8.03 27.50
C TYR A 512 -53.15 7.61 27.83
N GLY A 513 -53.27 6.61 28.69
CA GLY A 513 -54.52 6.29 29.37
C GLY A 513 -54.96 7.50 30.19
N THR A 514 -56.13 8.04 29.88
CA THR A 514 -56.85 8.93 30.77
C THR A 514 -57.61 8.07 31.78
N ASP A 515 -57.11 8.05 33.00
CA ASP A 515 -57.85 7.61 34.18
C ASP A 515 -59.13 8.46 34.32
N HIS A 516 -60.28 7.79 34.30
CA HIS A 516 -61.53 8.35 34.78
C HIS A 516 -61.58 8.20 36.30
N LEU A 517 -61.42 9.33 37.00
CA LEU A 517 -61.88 9.55 38.36
C LEU A 517 -63.03 10.57 38.30
N SER A 518 -64.27 10.07 38.31
CA SER A 518 -65.49 10.63 38.92
C SER A 518 -66.73 9.96 38.32
#